data_AF-A0A5N6TRX3-F1
#
_entry.id   AF-A0A5N6TRX3-F1
#
_cell.length_a   1.000
_cell.length_b   1.000
_cell.length_c   1.000
_cell.angle_alpha   90.00
_cell.angle_beta   90.00
_cell.angle_gamma   90.00
#
_symmetry.space_group_name_H-M   'P 1'
#
loop_
_entity.id
_entity.type
_entity.pdbx_description
1 polymer ?
#
loop_
_entity_poly.entity_id
_entity_poly.type
_entity_poly.pdbx_seq_one_letter_code
_entity_poly.pdbx_strand_id
1 'polypeptide(L)'
;MAEPIQKRRLLRMTVAHYRQPHVSEEDFHCWVTEQHAARAAKLHAKNGIEGFSIYFAPKSFRDMTTQLNAQRGSPWVVRDYDAQVEFYFRDMETFYKGASDPEFQVLQAEEEPFISGIHAEISIGWVETYVSDGKVVNIGEDGKPEYPAFAQLSVAP
;
A
#
# COMPACT_ATOMS: atom_id res chain seq x y z
N MET A 1 -18.70 15.56 -17.54
CA MET A 1 -17.78 15.47 -16.38
C MET A 1 -17.64 14.00 -16.00
N ALA A 2 -16.52 13.58 -15.41
CA ALA A 2 -16.36 12.20 -14.97
C ALA A 2 -17.21 11.98 -13.71
N GLU A 3 -17.96 10.88 -13.64
CA GLU A 3 -18.61 10.49 -12.39
C GLU A 3 -17.56 10.31 -11.29
N PRO A 4 -17.90 10.65 -10.03
CA PRO A 4 -17.00 10.42 -8.91
C PRO A 4 -16.74 8.92 -8.77
N ILE A 5 -15.46 8.56 -8.89
CA ILE A 5 -15.01 7.17 -8.77
C ILE A 5 -14.95 6.72 -7.29
N GLN A 6 -14.98 7.66 -6.34
CA GLN A 6 -14.92 7.39 -4.91
C GLN A 6 -16.11 8.03 -4.17
N LYS A 7 -17.29 7.39 -4.28
CA LYS A 7 -18.53 7.83 -3.61
C LYS A 7 -18.55 7.58 -2.09
N ARG A 8 -17.62 6.78 -1.58
CA ARG A 8 -17.49 6.40 -0.15
C ARG A 8 -16.02 6.46 0.27
N ARG A 9 -15.77 6.62 1.58
CA ARG A 9 -14.43 6.56 2.18
C ARG A 9 -13.72 5.26 1.76
N LEU A 10 -12.51 5.38 1.23
CA LEU A 10 -11.63 4.25 0.91
C LEU A 10 -10.49 4.27 1.90
N LEU A 11 -10.39 3.24 2.74
CA LEU A 11 -9.27 3.08 3.67
C LEU A 11 -8.06 2.55 2.90
N ARG A 12 -6.88 2.97 3.34
CA ARG A 12 -5.59 2.43 2.90
C ARG A 12 -4.80 2.00 4.11
N MET A 13 -4.36 0.75 4.13
CA MET A 13 -3.31 0.29 5.02
C MET A 13 -2.02 0.11 4.23
N THR A 14 -0.90 0.59 4.77
CA THR A 14 0.43 0.36 4.21
C THR A 14 1.26 -0.46 5.17
N VAL A 15 2.04 -1.41 4.66
CA VAL A 15 3.01 -2.19 5.44
C VAL A 15 4.35 -2.17 4.71
N ALA A 16 5.34 -1.47 5.27
CA ALA A 16 6.71 -1.47 4.76
C ALA A 16 7.47 -2.69 5.27
N HIS A 17 8.14 -3.39 4.36
CA HIS A 17 8.87 -4.62 4.60
C HIS A 17 10.33 -4.45 4.21
N TYR A 18 11.19 -5.02 5.06
CA TYR A 18 12.60 -5.21 4.77
C TYR A 18 12.82 -6.66 4.36
N ARG A 19 13.64 -6.90 3.35
CA ARG A 19 14.05 -8.26 3.00
C ARG A 19 15.02 -8.80 4.04
N GLN A 20 15.12 -10.11 4.14
CA GLN A 20 16.19 -10.74 4.93
C GLN A 20 17.57 -10.32 4.39
N PRO A 21 18.58 -10.04 5.25
CA PRO A 21 19.87 -9.50 4.80
C PRO A 21 20.61 -10.37 3.76
N HIS A 22 20.36 -11.67 3.80
CA HIS A 22 20.99 -12.66 2.92
C HIS A 22 20.26 -12.90 1.59
N VAL A 23 19.06 -12.33 1.42
CA VAL A 23 18.24 -12.47 0.20
C VAL A 23 18.54 -11.30 -0.74
N SER A 24 18.87 -11.56 -1.99
CA SER A 24 19.13 -10.48 -2.97
C SER A 24 17.85 -9.70 -3.30
N GLU A 25 17.98 -8.47 -3.83
CA GLU A 25 16.79 -7.70 -4.25
C GLU A 25 16.03 -8.38 -5.39
N GLU A 26 16.74 -9.11 -6.25
CA GLU A 26 16.15 -9.86 -7.37
C GLU A 26 15.41 -11.10 -6.88
N ASP A 27 16.02 -11.90 -6.00
CA ASP A 27 15.37 -13.07 -5.41
C ASP A 27 14.14 -12.65 -4.57
N PHE A 28 14.27 -11.56 -3.82
CA PHE A 28 13.17 -10.97 -3.06
C PHE A 28 12.01 -10.58 -3.99
N HIS A 29 12.28 -9.82 -5.06
CA HIS A 29 11.25 -9.41 -6.02
C HIS A 29 10.59 -10.62 -6.71
N CYS A 30 11.39 -11.58 -7.17
CA CYS A 30 10.91 -12.81 -7.81
C CYS A 30 9.97 -13.58 -6.87
N TRP A 31 10.39 -13.84 -5.64
CA TRP A 31 9.55 -14.53 -4.66
C TRP A 31 8.28 -13.73 -4.32
N VAL A 32 8.41 -12.44 -4.00
CA VAL A 32 7.26 -11.58 -3.65
C VAL A 32 6.23 -11.56 -4.77
N THR A 33 6.64 -11.45 -6.03
CA THR A 33 5.70 -11.31 -7.15
C THR A 33 5.14 -12.65 -7.63
N GLU A 34 6.00 -13.63 -7.85
CA GLU A 34 5.63 -14.90 -8.50
C GLU A 34 5.04 -15.91 -7.50
N GLN A 35 5.53 -15.93 -6.27
CA GLN A 35 5.17 -16.95 -5.28
C GLN A 35 4.23 -16.45 -4.19
N HIS A 36 4.23 -15.14 -3.91
CA HIS A 36 3.42 -14.57 -2.84
C HIS A 36 2.23 -13.74 -3.37
N ALA A 37 2.50 -12.57 -3.97
CA ALA A 37 1.50 -11.59 -4.37
C ALA A 37 0.44 -12.16 -5.33
N ALA A 38 0.84 -13.00 -6.29
CA ALA A 38 -0.09 -13.61 -7.24
C ALA A 38 -1.12 -14.56 -6.56
N ARG A 39 -0.73 -15.23 -5.48
CA ARG A 39 -1.63 -16.06 -4.65
C ARG A 39 -2.45 -15.18 -3.71
N ALA A 40 -1.81 -14.25 -3.03
CA ALA A 40 -2.43 -13.32 -2.09
C ALA A 40 -3.54 -12.50 -2.75
N ALA A 41 -3.34 -12.01 -3.97
CA ALA A 41 -4.32 -11.20 -4.70
C ALA A 41 -5.68 -11.90 -4.85
N LYS A 42 -5.70 -13.21 -5.11
CA LYS A 42 -6.94 -13.99 -5.22
C LYS A 42 -7.68 -14.09 -3.88
N LEU A 43 -6.93 -14.28 -2.80
CA LEU A 43 -7.46 -14.37 -1.44
C LEU A 43 -7.99 -13.00 -0.97
N HIS A 44 -7.26 -11.92 -1.24
CA HIS A 44 -7.68 -10.57 -0.93
C HIS A 44 -8.98 -10.20 -1.67
N ALA A 45 -9.04 -10.45 -2.98
CA ALA A 45 -10.24 -10.18 -3.78
C ALA A 45 -11.45 -11.00 -3.28
N LYS A 46 -11.26 -12.30 -3.01
CA LYS A 46 -12.30 -13.19 -2.43
C LYS A 46 -12.85 -12.66 -1.10
N ASN A 47 -12.01 -12.00 -0.31
CA ASN A 47 -12.38 -11.47 1.00
C ASN A 47 -12.87 -10.01 0.99
N GLY A 48 -12.96 -9.36 -0.18
CA GLY A 48 -13.54 -8.02 -0.33
C GLY A 48 -12.55 -6.87 -0.27
N ILE A 49 -11.24 -7.14 -0.31
CA ILE A 49 -10.22 -6.11 -0.50
C ILE A 49 -10.38 -5.54 -1.92
N GLU A 50 -10.55 -4.22 -2.03
CA GLU A 50 -10.80 -3.53 -3.29
C GLU A 50 -9.52 -3.21 -4.07
N GLY A 51 -8.37 -3.21 -3.39
CA GLY A 51 -7.08 -2.97 -4.01
C GLY A 51 -5.93 -3.60 -3.23
N PHE A 52 -4.97 -4.14 -3.96
CA PHE A 52 -3.75 -4.72 -3.44
C PHE A 52 -2.61 -4.31 -4.36
N SER A 53 -1.58 -3.69 -3.83
CA SER A 53 -0.44 -3.19 -4.61
C SER A 53 0.85 -3.26 -3.81
N ILE A 54 1.97 -3.34 -4.52
CA ILE A 54 3.30 -3.38 -3.90
C ILE A 54 4.15 -2.29 -4.56
N TYR A 55 4.66 -1.39 -3.74
CA TYR A 55 5.65 -0.40 -4.12
C TYR A 55 7.04 -0.95 -3.80
N PHE A 56 7.83 -1.25 -4.84
CA PHE A 56 9.22 -1.66 -4.67
C PHE A 56 10.14 -0.44 -4.66
N ALA A 57 11.06 -0.41 -3.70
CA ALA A 57 12.03 0.66 -3.54
C ALA A 57 13.44 0.09 -3.60
N PRO A 58 13.93 -0.44 -4.73
CA PRO A 58 15.26 -1.05 -4.79
C PRO A 58 16.35 -0.04 -4.45
N LYS A 59 17.51 -0.53 -4.02
CA LYS A 59 18.66 0.27 -3.59
C LYS A 59 19.03 1.36 -4.59
N SER A 60 19.00 1.05 -5.89
CA SER A 60 19.28 2.04 -6.94
C SER A 60 18.35 3.26 -6.89
N PHE A 61 17.08 3.07 -6.55
CA PHE A 61 16.09 4.14 -6.42
C PHE A 61 16.28 4.88 -5.09
N ARG A 62 16.55 4.18 -3.99
CA ARG A 62 16.82 4.79 -2.68
C ARG A 62 18.11 5.64 -2.70
N ASP A 63 19.14 5.17 -3.39
CA ASP A 63 20.39 5.89 -3.60
C ASP A 63 20.14 7.15 -4.46
N MET A 64 19.37 7.02 -5.54
CA MET A 64 18.94 8.17 -6.35
C MET A 64 18.17 9.20 -5.52
N THR A 65 17.20 8.76 -4.69
CA THR A 65 16.45 9.65 -3.80
C THR A 65 17.35 10.33 -2.77
N THR A 66 18.35 9.61 -2.24
CA THR A 66 19.34 10.17 -1.32
C THR A 66 20.17 11.25 -1.98
N GLN A 67 20.63 11.03 -3.22
CA GLN A 67 21.36 12.04 -3.98
C GLN A 67 20.49 13.28 -4.27
N LEU A 68 19.23 13.07 -4.66
CA LEU A 68 18.28 14.16 -4.87
C LEU A 68 18.04 14.95 -3.57
N ASN A 69 17.92 14.27 -2.44
CA ASN A 69 17.77 14.91 -1.13
C ASN A 69 19.01 15.75 -0.77
N ALA A 70 20.21 15.22 -1.02
CA ALA A 70 21.47 15.92 -0.77
C ALA A 70 21.59 17.22 -1.58
N GLN A 71 21.12 17.23 -2.83
CA GLN A 71 21.07 18.44 -3.67
C GLN A 71 20.18 19.55 -3.08
N ARG A 72 19.30 19.21 -2.13
CA ARG A 72 18.40 20.15 -1.44
C ARG A 72 18.81 20.43 0.00
N GLY A 73 20.00 20.00 0.43
CA GLY A 73 20.47 20.15 1.81
C GLY A 73 19.91 19.10 2.77
N SER A 74 19.50 17.94 2.26
CA SER A 74 19.01 16.79 3.04
C SER A 74 17.80 17.04 3.96
N PRO A 75 16.74 17.75 3.53
CA PRO A 75 15.56 17.99 4.37
C PRO A 75 14.68 16.76 4.60
N TRP A 76 14.86 15.69 3.82
CA TRP A 76 13.99 14.51 3.86
C TRP A 76 14.60 13.35 4.64
N VAL A 77 13.73 12.54 5.25
CA VAL A 77 14.06 11.17 5.65
C VAL A 77 13.80 10.27 4.45
N VAL A 78 14.85 9.64 3.93
CA VAL A 78 14.73 8.64 2.86
C VAL A 78 14.45 7.30 3.52
N ARG A 79 13.26 6.75 3.29
CA ARG A 79 12.86 5.45 3.83
C ARG A 79 13.65 4.34 3.15
N ASP A 80 14.15 3.39 3.92
CA ASP A 80 15.13 2.38 3.48
C ASP A 80 14.59 0.95 3.34
N TYR A 81 13.27 0.75 3.55
CA TYR A 81 12.58 -0.50 3.27
C TYR A 81 12.72 -0.93 1.79
N ASP A 82 12.55 -2.23 1.53
CA ASP A 82 12.68 -2.80 0.18
C ASP A 82 11.34 -2.81 -0.58
N ALA A 83 10.23 -3.01 0.13
CA ALA A 83 8.89 -2.93 -0.45
C ALA A 83 7.86 -2.36 0.53
N GLN A 84 6.80 -1.74 0.02
CA GLN A 84 5.62 -1.34 0.78
C GLN A 84 4.38 -1.97 0.14
N VAL A 85 3.68 -2.80 0.92
CA VAL A 85 2.40 -3.38 0.51
C VAL A 85 1.29 -2.40 0.86
N GLU A 86 0.31 -2.25 -0.03
CA GLU A 86 -0.84 -1.38 0.15
C GLU A 86 -2.14 -2.17 -0.03
N PHE A 87 -3.04 -2.07 0.95
CA PHE A 87 -4.38 -2.64 0.90
C PHE A 87 -5.42 -1.53 0.89
N TYR A 88 -6.44 -1.68 0.04
CA TYR A 88 -7.55 -0.75 -0.08
C TYR A 88 -8.86 -1.45 0.25
N PHE A 89 -9.63 -0.92 1.20
CA PHE A 89 -10.83 -1.55 1.74
C PHE A 89 -11.79 -0.52 2.35
N ARG A 90 -12.98 -0.95 2.79
CA ARG A 90 -14.05 -0.04 3.29
C ARG A 90 -14.23 -0.02 4.79
N ASP A 91 -13.92 -1.13 5.45
CA ASP A 91 -14.11 -1.31 6.89
C ASP A 91 -13.10 -2.33 7.44
N MET A 92 -12.86 -2.26 8.76
CA MET A 92 -11.92 -3.14 9.42
C MET A 92 -12.37 -4.60 9.43
N GLU A 93 -13.68 -4.88 9.37
CA GLU A 93 -14.21 -6.25 9.29
C GLU A 93 -13.71 -6.97 8.02
N THR A 94 -13.78 -6.29 6.87
CA THR A 94 -13.25 -6.79 5.59
C THR A 94 -11.75 -7.09 5.69
N PHE A 95 -10.99 -6.18 6.31
CA PHE A 95 -9.55 -6.37 6.51
C PHE A 95 -9.26 -7.58 7.41
N TYR A 96 -9.92 -7.71 8.57
CA TYR A 96 -9.72 -8.81 9.50
C TYR A 96 -10.14 -10.16 8.91
N LYS A 97 -11.21 -10.18 8.12
CA LYS A 97 -11.63 -11.38 7.38
C LYS A 97 -10.54 -11.85 6.43
N GLY A 98 -9.94 -10.94 5.65
CA GLY A 98 -8.82 -11.25 4.78
C GLY A 98 -7.59 -11.72 5.55
N ALA A 99 -7.25 -11.04 6.64
CA ALA A 99 -6.11 -11.41 7.50
C ALA A 99 -6.30 -12.77 8.18
N SER A 100 -7.54 -13.16 8.51
CA SER A 100 -7.87 -14.42 9.18
C SER A 100 -8.15 -15.57 8.22
N ASP A 101 -8.02 -15.37 6.91
CA ASP A 101 -8.20 -16.44 5.92
C ASP A 101 -7.13 -17.53 6.15
N PRO A 102 -7.51 -18.80 6.39
CA PRO A 102 -6.54 -19.86 6.67
C PRO A 102 -5.52 -20.08 5.54
N GLU A 103 -5.92 -19.91 4.27
CA GLU A 103 -5.01 -20.02 3.13
C GLU A 103 -4.02 -18.85 3.11
N PHE A 104 -4.46 -17.67 3.54
CA PHE A 104 -3.60 -16.50 3.66
C PHE A 104 -2.62 -16.63 4.83
N GLN A 105 -3.05 -17.16 5.97
CA GLN A 105 -2.17 -17.42 7.11
C GLN A 105 -1.04 -18.41 6.77
N VAL A 106 -1.35 -19.45 5.99
CA VAL A 106 -0.32 -20.37 5.47
C VAL A 106 0.64 -19.63 4.55
N LEU A 107 0.12 -18.79 3.64
CA LEU A 107 0.94 -17.99 2.72
C LEU A 107 1.84 -16.98 3.45
N GLN A 108 1.33 -16.35 4.51
CA GLN A 108 2.08 -15.41 5.34
C GLN A 108 3.21 -16.13 6.11
N ALA A 109 2.99 -17.37 6.56
CA ALA A 109 4.04 -18.15 7.20
C ALA A 109 5.22 -18.49 6.26
N GLU A 110 5.01 -18.47 4.94
CA GLU A 110 6.06 -18.65 3.94
C GLU A 110 6.98 -17.41 3.80
N GLU A 111 6.65 -16.27 4.42
CA GLU A 111 7.40 -15.00 4.32
C GLU A 111 8.72 -15.00 5.08
N GLU A 112 8.84 -15.73 6.18
CA GLU A 112 9.98 -15.63 7.13
C GLU A 112 11.38 -15.76 6.48
N PRO A 113 11.61 -16.65 5.50
CA PRO A 113 12.90 -16.76 4.83
C PRO A 113 13.25 -15.55 3.93
N PHE A 114 12.27 -14.74 3.54
CA PHE A 114 12.42 -13.65 2.57
C PHE A 114 12.23 -12.26 3.18
N ILE A 115 11.36 -12.16 4.19
CA ILE A 115 10.94 -10.93 4.84
C ILE A 115 11.44 -10.92 6.28
N SER A 116 12.05 -9.80 6.67
CA SER A 116 12.38 -9.54 8.07
C SER A 116 11.11 -9.29 8.88
N GLY A 117 10.90 -10.10 9.92
CA GLY A 117 9.81 -9.90 10.89
C GLY A 117 10.02 -8.73 11.87
N ILE A 118 11.12 -7.99 11.74
CA ILE A 118 11.42 -6.79 12.54
C ILE A 118 11.41 -5.53 11.68
N HIS A 119 11.14 -4.38 12.31
CA HIS A 119 11.11 -3.04 11.71
C HIS A 119 10.01 -2.76 10.69
N ALA A 120 8.98 -3.62 10.58
CA ALA A 120 7.84 -3.30 9.73
C ALA A 120 7.19 -1.96 10.15
N GLU A 121 6.96 -1.08 9.17
CA GLU A 121 6.29 0.20 9.40
C GLU A 121 4.87 0.13 8.86
N ILE A 122 3.88 0.39 9.73
CA ILE A 122 2.47 0.25 9.39
C ILE A 122 1.77 1.59 9.53
N SER A 123 0.90 1.93 8.57
CA SER A 123 0.00 3.06 8.68
C SER A 123 -1.39 2.70 8.17
N ILE A 124 -2.43 3.32 8.73
CA ILE A 124 -3.79 3.27 8.22
C ILE A 124 -4.33 4.70 8.08
N GLY A 125 -5.02 4.95 6.97
CA GLY A 125 -5.66 6.23 6.67
C GLY A 125 -6.74 6.07 5.61
N TRP A 126 -7.20 7.17 5.02
CA TRP A 126 -8.08 7.15 3.86
C TRP A 126 -7.43 7.79 2.63
N VAL A 127 -7.97 7.48 1.46
CA VAL A 127 -7.52 8.03 0.17
C VAL A 127 -8.60 8.93 -0.42
N GLU A 128 -8.17 10.09 -0.88
CA GLU A 128 -8.93 10.99 -1.75
C GLU A 128 -8.18 11.12 -3.08
N THR A 129 -8.77 10.62 -4.16
CA THR A 129 -8.20 10.65 -5.51
C THR A 129 -8.70 11.88 -6.26
N TYR A 130 -7.78 12.77 -6.65
CA TYR A 130 -8.11 13.98 -7.43
C TYR A 130 -7.82 13.81 -8.93
N VAL A 131 -6.97 12.84 -9.28
CA VAL A 131 -6.63 12.48 -10.67
C VAL A 131 -6.63 10.96 -10.81
N SER A 132 -7.35 10.45 -11.81
CA SER A 132 -7.36 9.02 -12.19
C SER A 132 -7.33 8.91 -13.71
N ASP A 133 -6.48 8.04 -14.25
CA ASP A 133 -6.32 7.83 -15.70
C ASP A 133 -6.12 9.14 -16.50
N GLY A 134 -5.33 10.06 -15.93
CA GLY A 134 -5.05 11.37 -16.52
C GLY A 134 -6.23 12.36 -16.51
N LYS A 135 -7.33 12.02 -15.82
CA LYS A 135 -8.54 12.85 -15.73
C LYS A 135 -8.75 13.35 -14.32
N VAL A 136 -9.23 14.59 -14.19
CA VAL A 136 -9.72 15.15 -12.93
C VAL A 136 -11.00 14.42 -12.52
N VAL A 137 -11.05 13.95 -11.27
CA VAL A 137 -12.17 13.19 -10.69
C VAL A 137 -12.50 13.71 -9.28
N ASN A 138 -13.74 13.49 -8.82
CA ASN A 138 -14.21 13.85 -7.48
C ASN A 138 -14.08 15.36 -7.15
N ILE A 139 -14.23 16.23 -8.16
CA ILE A 139 -14.30 17.69 -8.03
C ILE A 139 -15.59 18.17 -8.71
N GLY A 140 -16.40 18.93 -7.98
CA GLY A 140 -17.68 19.46 -8.46
C GLY A 140 -17.51 20.64 -9.42
N GLU A 141 -18.62 21.08 -10.04
CA GLU A 141 -18.63 22.22 -10.96
C GLU A 141 -18.13 23.54 -10.34
N ASP A 142 -18.26 23.67 -9.02
CA ASP A 142 -17.77 24.82 -8.26
C ASP A 142 -16.27 24.76 -7.93
N GLY A 143 -15.57 23.74 -8.42
CA GLY A 143 -14.14 23.51 -8.21
C GLY A 143 -13.79 22.94 -6.84
N LYS A 144 -14.76 22.52 -6.03
CA LYS A 144 -14.52 21.94 -4.69
C LYS A 144 -14.52 20.42 -4.70
N PRO A 145 -13.83 19.77 -3.74
CA PRO A 145 -13.85 18.31 -3.63
C PRO A 145 -15.25 17.77 -3.31
N GLU A 146 -15.62 16.65 -3.92
CA GLU A 146 -16.91 15.95 -3.68
C GLU A 146 -16.81 14.90 -2.54
N TYR A 147 -15.95 15.13 -1.55
CA TYR A 147 -15.77 14.22 -0.42
C TYR A 147 -16.60 14.61 0.80
N PRO A 148 -16.92 13.65 1.69
CA PRO A 148 -17.44 13.95 3.01
C PRO A 148 -16.49 14.84 3.82
N ALA A 149 -17.03 15.59 4.79
CA ALA A 149 -16.21 16.48 5.61
C ALA A 149 -15.19 15.71 6.48
N PHE A 150 -14.06 16.35 6.83
CA PHE A 150 -13.02 15.76 7.69
C PHE A 150 -13.58 15.15 8.99
N ALA A 151 -14.52 15.84 9.64
CA ALA A 151 -15.12 15.34 10.88
C ALA A 151 -15.85 14.00 10.70
N GLN A 152 -16.32 13.69 9.49
CA GLN A 152 -16.92 12.40 9.15
C GLN A 152 -15.86 11.36 8.76
N LEU A 153 -14.83 11.78 7.99
CA LEU A 153 -13.79 10.88 7.50
C LEU A 153 -12.76 10.47 8.55
N SER A 154 -12.51 11.31 9.55
CA SER A 154 -11.49 11.11 10.59
C SER A 154 -11.93 10.23 11.76
N VAL A 155 -13.19 9.79 11.79
CA VAL A 155 -13.66 8.82 12.78
C VAL A 155 -12.95 7.49 12.52
N ALA A 156 -12.25 6.96 13.53
CA ALA A 156 -11.53 5.69 13.43
C ALA A 156 -12.47 4.57 12.91
N PRO A 157 -12.04 3.78 11.91
CA PRO A 157 -12.86 2.73 11.30
C PRO A 157 -13.02 1.48 12.16
#